data_AF-A0A7K1SEF5-F1
#
_entry.id   AF-A0A7K1SEF5-F1
#
_cell.length_a   1.000
_cell.length_b   1.000
_cell.length_c   1.000
_cell.angle_alpha   90.00
_cell.angle_beta   90.00
_cell.angle_gamma   90.00
#
_symmetry.space_group_name_H-M   'P 1'
#
loop_
_entity.id
_entity.type
_entity.pdbx_description
1 polymer ?
#
loop_
_entity_poly.entity_id
_entity_poly.type
_entity_poly.pdbx_seq_one_letter_code
_entity_poly.pdbx_strand_id
1 'polypeptide(L)'
;MEQTAQTLIEEHEVFRARIKNLISQLYRKNVKNHNGEVMAEASLTEEWEYEGQGLNAITEQGLAYKIDERIDELFTWDDLETESLIEVVHILEDKEFVESN
;
A
#
# COMPACT_ATOMS: atom_id res chain seq x y z
N MET A 1 -10.42 -31.03 -13.68
CA MET A 1 -10.94 -29.74 -13.17
C MET A 1 -10.00 -29.13 -12.14
N GLU A 2 -9.39 -29.92 -11.25
CA GLU A 2 -8.43 -29.42 -10.23
C GLU A 2 -7.19 -28.73 -10.80
N GLN A 3 -6.58 -29.26 -11.87
CA GLN A 3 -5.39 -28.64 -12.49
C GLN A 3 -5.65 -27.21 -13.01
N THR A 4 -6.84 -26.94 -13.56
CA THR A 4 -7.18 -25.61 -14.09
C THR A 4 -7.37 -24.59 -12.98
N ALA A 5 -8.00 -24.99 -11.86
CA ALA A 5 -8.15 -24.13 -10.69
C ALA A 5 -6.78 -23.83 -10.03
N GLN A 6 -5.90 -24.83 -9.94
CA GLN A 6 -4.56 -24.65 -9.38
C GLN A 6 -3.71 -23.67 -10.20
N THR A 7 -3.74 -23.77 -11.53
CA THR A 7 -3.03 -22.82 -12.41
C THR A 7 -3.55 -21.40 -12.23
N LEU A 8 -4.88 -21.22 -12.14
CA LEU A 8 -5.47 -19.89 -11.90
C LEU A 8 -5.03 -19.29 -10.56
N ILE A 9 -4.95 -20.11 -9.50
CA ILE A 9 -4.48 -19.67 -8.18
C ILE A 9 -3.01 -19.22 -8.29
N GLU A 10 -2.15 -20.01 -8.93
CA GLU A 10 -0.73 -19.67 -9.10
C GLU A 10 -0.54 -18.40 -9.93
N GLU A 11 -1.28 -18.23 -11.02
CA GLU A 11 -1.25 -17.02 -11.84
C GLU A 11 -1.69 -15.79 -11.04
N HIS A 12 -2.73 -15.93 -10.22
CA HIS A 12 -3.21 -14.86 -9.34
C HIS A 12 -2.16 -14.47 -8.29
N GLU A 13 -1.52 -15.44 -7.63
CA GLU A 13 -0.44 -15.17 -6.66
C GLU A 13 0.77 -14.49 -7.31
N VAL A 14 1.16 -14.93 -8.51
CA VAL A 14 2.23 -14.28 -9.28
C VAL A 14 1.85 -12.84 -9.62
N PHE A 15 0.60 -12.60 -9.99
CA PHE A 15 0.11 -11.25 -10.27
C PHE A 15 0.14 -10.36 -9.04
N ARG A 16 -0.39 -10.84 -7.89
CA ARG A 16 -0.31 -10.14 -6.60
C ARG A 16 1.14 -9.81 -6.22
N ALA A 17 2.06 -10.76 -6.38
CA ALA A 17 3.48 -10.53 -6.11
C ALA A 17 4.10 -9.44 -7.02
N ARG A 18 3.68 -9.34 -8.28
CA ARG A 18 4.11 -8.26 -9.18
C ARG A 18 3.57 -6.91 -8.73
N ILE A 19 2.31 -6.82 -8.32
CA ILE A 19 1.73 -5.58 -7.80
C ILE A 19 2.47 -5.13 -6.54
N LYS A 20 2.69 -6.03 -5.57
CA LYS A 20 3.44 -5.71 -4.33
C LYS A 20 4.86 -5.18 -4.62
N ASN A 21 5.55 -5.78 -5.59
CA ASN A 21 6.85 -5.28 -6.03
C ASN A 21 6.75 -3.88 -6.65
N LEU A 22 5.71 -3.61 -7.44
CA LEU A 22 5.48 -2.29 -8.02
C LEU A 22 5.17 -1.25 -6.93
N ILE A 23 4.32 -1.57 -5.95
CA ILE A 23 4.03 -0.73 -4.78
C ILE A 23 5.34 -0.36 -4.07
N SER A 24 6.19 -1.34 -3.76
CA SER A 24 7.49 -1.08 -3.10
C SER A 24 8.39 -0.15 -3.91
N GLN A 25 8.45 -0.33 -5.24
CA GLN A 25 9.24 0.53 -6.12
C GLN A 25 8.68 1.96 -6.16
N LEU A 26 7.37 2.11 -6.30
CA LEU A 26 6.70 3.41 -6.34
C LEU A 26 6.83 4.14 -5.00
N TYR A 27 6.65 3.43 -3.88
CA TYR A 27 6.83 3.98 -2.54
C TYR A 27 8.23 4.60 -2.40
N ARG A 28 9.28 3.81 -2.65
CA ARG A 28 10.67 4.31 -2.55
C ARG A 28 10.99 5.43 -3.54
N LYS A 29 10.27 5.50 -4.65
CA LYS A 29 10.47 6.54 -5.67
C LYS A 29 9.81 7.86 -5.25
N ASN A 30 8.60 7.79 -4.71
CA ASN A 30 7.70 8.94 -4.57
C ASN A 30 7.51 9.40 -3.12
N VAL A 31 7.70 8.51 -2.14
CA VAL A 31 7.52 8.79 -0.71
C VAL A 31 8.85 9.14 -0.08
N LYS A 32 9.26 10.41 -0.23
CA LYS A 32 10.57 10.90 0.21
C LYS A 32 10.45 12.20 1.00
N ASN A 33 11.32 12.37 1.99
CA ASN A 33 11.46 13.63 2.71
C ASN A 33 12.16 14.69 1.85
N HIS A 34 12.28 15.91 2.40
CA HIS A 34 12.94 17.04 1.74
C HIS A 34 14.43 16.79 1.42
N ASN A 35 15.07 15.82 2.09
CA ASN A 35 16.44 15.41 1.83
C ASN A 35 16.54 14.32 0.75
N GLY A 36 15.41 13.85 0.21
CA GLY A 36 15.34 12.79 -0.79
C GLY A 36 15.48 11.37 -0.21
N GLU A 37 15.42 11.23 1.10
CA GLU A 37 15.44 9.94 1.81
C GLU A 37 14.03 9.36 1.87
N VAL A 38 13.91 8.04 1.76
CA VAL A 38 12.61 7.36 1.84
C VAL A 38 12.06 7.52 3.26
N MET A 39 10.83 8.02 3.37
CA MET A 39 10.16 8.15 4.66
C MET A 39 9.69 6.77 5.14
N ALA A 40 9.65 6.56 6.46
CA ALA A 40 9.11 5.32 7.02
C ALA A 40 7.58 5.20 6.79
N GLU A 41 6.91 6.35 6.76
CA GLU A 41 5.48 6.48 6.59
C GLU A 41 5.14 7.87 6.02
N ALA A 42 4.01 7.98 5.32
CA ALA A 42 3.48 9.24 4.82
C ALA A 42 1.99 9.34 5.12
N SER A 43 1.52 10.55 5.42
CA SER A 43 0.09 10.82 5.54
C SER A 43 -0.57 10.81 4.18
N LEU A 44 -1.75 10.19 4.10
CA LEU A 44 -2.61 10.26 2.93
C LEU A 44 -3.38 11.56 2.96
N THR A 45 -3.47 12.23 1.80
CA THR A 45 -4.21 13.50 1.65
C THR A 45 -5.73 13.30 1.61
N GLU A 46 -6.18 12.08 1.35
CA GLU A 46 -7.58 11.69 1.34
C GLU A 46 -7.74 10.48 2.27
N GLU A 47 -8.81 10.49 3.06
CA GLU A 47 -9.17 9.35 3.89
C GLU A 47 -9.53 8.17 2.98
N TRP A 48 -8.89 7.04 3.24
CA TRP A 48 -9.12 5.79 2.54
C TRP A 48 -9.86 4.83 3.47
N GLU A 49 -10.69 3.93 2.95
CA GLU A 49 -11.44 2.98 3.79
C GLU A 49 -11.17 1.55 3.33
N TYR A 50 -10.84 0.67 4.28
CA TYR A 50 -10.70 -0.76 4.05
C TYR A 50 -11.45 -1.52 5.13
N GLU A 51 -12.35 -2.43 4.74
CA GLU A 51 -13.16 -3.24 5.67
C GLU A 51 -13.91 -2.41 6.75
N GLY A 52 -14.31 -1.19 6.45
CA GLY A 52 -14.99 -0.30 7.41
C GLY A 52 -14.06 0.51 8.32
N GLN A 53 -12.75 0.36 8.15
CA GLN A 53 -11.72 1.11 8.87
C GLN A 53 -11.16 2.23 8.01
N GLY A 54 -11.11 3.44 8.57
CA GLY A 54 -10.43 4.58 7.96
C GLY A 54 -8.91 4.44 8.06
N LEU A 55 -8.21 4.67 6.96
CA LEU A 55 -6.76 4.62 6.82
C LEU A 55 -6.29 5.99 6.35
N ASN A 56 -5.31 6.55 7.06
CA ASN A 56 -4.84 7.92 6.86
C ASN A 56 -3.32 8.00 6.62
N ALA A 57 -2.65 6.86 6.50
CA ALA A 57 -1.23 6.79 6.25
C ALA A 57 -0.85 5.59 5.38
N ILE A 58 0.30 5.71 4.73
CA ILE A 58 0.93 4.65 3.94
C ILE A 58 2.38 4.44 4.40
N THR A 59 2.73 3.18 4.62
CA THR A 59 4.08 2.74 4.97
C THR A 59 4.66 1.92 3.84
N GLU A 60 5.94 1.54 3.92
CA GLU A 60 6.53 0.61 2.95
C GLU A 60 5.87 -0.79 2.98
N GLN A 61 5.18 -1.13 4.07
CA GLN A 61 4.66 -2.48 4.37
C GLN A 61 3.14 -2.61 4.21
N GLY A 62 2.41 -1.49 4.23
CA GLY A 62 0.96 -1.49 4.31
C GLY A 62 0.32 -0.11 4.41
N LEU A 63 -1.01 -0.09 4.39
CA LEU A 63 -1.82 1.07 4.75
C LEU A 63 -2.05 1.07 6.26
N ALA A 64 -2.00 2.24 6.87
CA ALA A 64 -2.07 2.39 8.31
C ALA A 64 -3.13 3.42 8.72
N TYR A 65 -3.69 3.18 9.91
CA TYR A 65 -4.41 4.18 10.67
C TYR A 65 -3.51 4.72 11.77
N LYS A 66 -3.31 6.04 11.78
CA LYS A 66 -2.51 6.74 12.77
C LYS A 66 -3.36 7.64 13.66
N ILE A 67 -3.07 7.60 14.97
CA ILE A 67 -3.56 8.54 15.99
C ILE A 67 -2.34 9.05 16.76
N ASP A 68 -2.23 10.38 16.94
CA ASP A 68 -1.14 11.02 17.70
C ASP A 68 0.26 10.50 17.31
N GLU A 69 0.54 10.47 15.99
CA GLU A 69 1.78 9.97 15.39
C GLU A 69 2.10 8.48 15.61
N ARG A 70 1.18 7.71 16.20
CA ARG A 70 1.34 6.27 16.39
C ARG A 70 0.45 5.50 15.44
N ILE A 71 1.01 4.46 14.82
CA ILE A 71 0.24 3.45 14.09
C ILE A 71 -0.59 2.67 15.11
N ASP A 72 -1.90 2.81 15.02
CA ASP A 72 -2.86 2.04 15.83
C ASP A 72 -3.19 0.73 15.11
N GLU A 73 -3.38 0.80 13.79
CA GLU A 73 -3.66 -0.35 12.93
C GLU A 73 -2.85 -0.31 11.64
N LEU A 74 -2.45 -1.49 11.16
CA LEU A 74 -1.70 -1.69 9.93
C LEU A 74 -2.30 -2.86 9.16
N PHE A 75 -2.77 -2.58 7.95
CA PHE A 75 -3.13 -3.59 6.96
C PHE A 75 -1.96 -3.76 6.01
N THR A 76 -1.28 -4.90 6.09
CA THR A 76 -0.13 -5.20 5.26
C THR A 76 -0.55 -5.48 3.82
N TRP A 77 0.39 -5.43 2.88
CA TRP A 77 0.11 -5.79 1.49
C TRP A 77 -0.39 -7.23 1.29
N ASP A 78 -0.16 -8.11 2.26
CA ASP A 78 -0.68 -9.48 2.22
C ASP A 78 -2.14 -9.57 2.68
N ASP A 79 -2.58 -8.63 3.53
CA ASP A 79 -3.95 -8.56 4.05
C ASP A 79 -4.92 -7.96 3.03
N LEU A 80 -4.42 -7.15 2.10
CA LEU A 80 -5.25 -6.45 1.11
C LEU A 80 -5.71 -7.35 -0.04
N GLU A 81 -6.95 -7.16 -0.48
CA GLU A 81 -7.47 -7.71 -1.73
C GLU A 81 -6.71 -7.15 -2.95
N THR A 82 -6.78 -7.86 -4.08
CA THR A 82 -6.01 -7.51 -5.28
C THR A 82 -6.42 -6.14 -5.84
N GLU A 83 -7.71 -5.85 -5.77
CA GLU A 83 -8.33 -4.57 -6.13
C GLU A 83 -7.73 -3.43 -5.29
N SER A 84 -7.68 -3.60 -3.97
CA SER A 84 -7.08 -2.63 -3.05
C SER A 84 -5.59 -2.41 -3.34
N LEU A 85 -4.84 -3.47 -3.67
CA LEU A 85 -3.43 -3.33 -4.07
C LEU A 85 -3.27 -2.49 -5.36
N ILE A 86 -4.18 -2.62 -6.32
CA ILE A 86 -4.17 -1.81 -7.55
C ILE A 86 -4.48 -0.34 -7.23
N GLU A 87 -5.44 -0.08 -6.34
CA GLU A 87 -5.73 1.29 -5.91
C GLU A 87 -4.55 1.94 -5.19
N VAL A 88 -3.80 1.19 -4.37
CA VAL A 88 -2.55 1.68 -3.76
C VAL A 88 -1.51 2.07 -4.81
N VAL A 89 -1.41 1.34 -5.94
CA VAL A 89 -0.56 1.74 -7.06
C VAL A 89 -0.96 3.12 -7.57
N HIS A 90 -2.25 3.36 -7.80
CA HIS A 90 -2.74 4.67 -8.26
C HIS A 90 -2.47 5.78 -7.24
N ILE A 91 -2.68 5.52 -5.94
CA ILE A 91 -2.31 6.45 -4.86
C ILE A 91 -0.84 6.85 -4.96
N LEU A 92 0.05 5.88 -5.16
CA LEU A 92 1.48 6.12 -5.25
C LEU A 92 1.91 6.78 -6.57
N GLU A 93 1.20 6.57 -7.67
CA GLU A 93 1.47 7.20 -8.97
C GLU A 93 1.03 8.67 -9.03
N ASP A 94 -0.13 8.98 -8.46
CA ASP A 94 -0.79 10.27 -8.64
C ASP A 94 -0.50 11.30 -7.54
N LYS A 95 -0.06 10.87 -6.35
CA LYS A 95 -0.03 11.76 -5.16
C LYS A 95 1.37 12.27 -4.80
N GLU A 96 1.41 13.55 -4.41
CA GLU A 96 2.52 14.13 -3.66
C GLU A 96 2.37 13.78 -2.17
N PHE A 97 3.43 13.22 -1.58
CA PHE A 97 3.44 12.83 -0.18
C PHE A 97 4.16 13.88 0.65
N VAL A 98 3.58 14.22 1.80
CA VAL A 98 4.18 15.13 2.79
C VAL A 98 4.63 14.35 4.01
N GLU A 99 5.74 14.80 4.60
CA GLU A 99 6.24 14.29 5.87
C GLU A 99 5.14 14.47 6.93
N SER A 100 4.80 13.40 7.66
CA SER A 100 3.89 13.52 8.81
C SER A 100 4.60 14.38 9.85
N ASN A 101 4.08 15.58 10.11
CA ASN A 101 4.55 16.48 11.18
C ASN A 101 4.33 15.87 12.56
#